data_AF-A0A524NII6-F1
#
_entry.id   AF-A0A524NII6-F1
#
_cell.length_a   1.000
_cell.length_b   1.000
_cell.length_c   1.000
_cell.angle_alpha   90.00
_cell.angle_beta   90.00
_cell.angle_gamma   90.00
#
_symmetry.space_group_name_H-M   'P 1'
#
loop_
_entity.id
_entity.type
_entity.pdbx_description
1 polymer ?
#
loop_
_entity_poly.entity_id
_entity_poly.type
_entity_poly.pdbx_seq_one_letter_code
_entity_poly.pdbx_strand_id
1 'polypeptide(L)'
;MTKYTALAIATNYWKPNSNYTDKIINVIERKVEDGDFVVVSEKAISTALGNMVDEGTVKPSLTARVMARIWMRLVWGYPLGILVGFGPRLLKRLRNYPLESGSRHKQVALQYAGFWQALMFGSEGGIDGSNLPYSYV
;
A
#
# COMPACT_ATOMS: atom_id res chain seq x y z
N MET A 1 -34.56 0.19 8.36
CA MET A 1 -33.16 0.37 7.94
C MET A 1 -32.71 1.74 8.37
N THR A 2 -31.69 1.84 9.21
CA THR A 2 -31.04 3.11 9.55
C THR A 2 -30.32 3.61 8.30
N LYS A 3 -30.62 4.84 7.89
CA LYS A 3 -30.09 5.43 6.66
C LYS A 3 -28.91 6.33 7.03
N TYR A 4 -27.69 5.89 6.75
CA TYR A 4 -26.50 6.70 6.92
C TYR A 4 -26.32 7.67 5.74
N THR A 5 -25.77 8.84 6.04
CA THR A 5 -25.29 9.81 5.05
C THR A 5 -23.78 9.94 5.19
N ALA A 6 -23.05 9.99 4.08
CA ALA A 6 -21.60 10.18 4.09
C ALA A 6 -21.26 11.60 3.62
N LEU A 7 -20.39 12.27 4.38
CA LEU A 7 -19.84 13.58 4.03
C LEU A 7 -18.34 13.44 3.75
N ALA A 8 -17.93 13.70 2.51
CA ALA A 8 -16.51 13.70 2.16
C ALA A 8 -15.82 14.96 2.69
N ILE A 9 -14.71 14.78 3.39
CA ILE A 9 -13.95 15.86 4.01
C ILE A 9 -12.65 16.09 3.24
N ALA A 10 -12.52 17.26 2.62
CA ALA A 10 -11.29 17.66 1.94
C ALA A 10 -10.25 18.19 2.95
N THR A 11 -9.00 17.78 2.79
CA THR A 11 -7.85 18.28 3.57
C THR A 11 -6.68 18.58 2.64
N ASN A 12 -5.72 19.38 3.11
CA ASN A 12 -4.43 19.53 2.44
C ASN A 12 -3.62 18.23 2.55
N TYR A 13 -2.65 18.02 1.66
CA TYR A 13 -1.75 16.88 1.74
C TYR A 13 -1.12 16.71 3.13
N TRP A 14 -1.03 15.46 3.55
CA TRP A 14 -0.39 15.06 4.78
C TRP A 14 1.07 14.77 4.48
N LYS A 15 1.95 15.25 5.36
CA LYS A 15 3.40 15.10 5.26
C LYS A 15 3.91 14.39 6.51
N PRO A 16 5.11 13.79 6.47
CA PRO A 16 5.79 13.31 7.67
C PRO A 16 5.80 14.34 8.78
N ASN A 17 5.53 13.89 10.00
CA ASN A 17 5.44 14.72 11.20
C ASN A 17 4.30 15.74 11.20
N SER A 18 3.28 15.57 10.35
CA SER A 18 2.05 16.37 10.46
C SER A 18 1.31 16.04 11.74
N ASN A 19 0.85 17.04 12.50
CA ASN A 19 -0.08 16.79 13.61
C ASN A 19 -1.45 16.37 13.03
N TYR A 20 -1.65 15.06 12.94
CA TYR A 20 -2.87 14.49 12.37
C TYR A 20 -4.10 14.73 13.25
N THR A 21 -3.94 14.74 14.57
CA THR A 21 -5.03 14.97 15.53
C THR A 21 -5.63 16.36 15.33
N ASP A 22 -4.79 17.40 15.37
CA ASP A 22 -5.24 18.78 15.17
C ASP A 22 -5.83 18.97 13.76
N LYS A 23 -5.21 18.36 12.74
CA LYS A 23 -5.74 18.39 11.37
C LYS A 23 -7.13 17.78 11.26
N ILE A 24 -7.38 16.65 11.92
CA ILE A 24 -8.70 16.01 11.91
C ILE A 24 -9.69 16.91 12.64
N ILE A 25 -9.41 17.29 13.89
CA ILE A 25 -10.30 18.08 14.75
C ILE A 25 -10.70 19.38 14.03
N ASN A 26 -9.73 20.14 13.54
CA ASN A 26 -9.96 21.44 12.90
C ASN A 26 -10.88 21.35 11.67
N VAL A 27 -10.87 20.23 10.95
CA VAL A 27 -11.65 20.10 9.71
C VAL A 27 -13.05 19.54 9.98
N ILE A 28 -13.25 18.80 11.08
CA ILE A 28 -14.52 18.17 11.42
C ILE A 28 -15.35 18.94 12.46
N GLU A 29 -14.76 19.82 13.28
CA GLU A 29 -15.38 20.47 14.46
C GLU A 29 -16.80 21.00 14.23
N ARG A 30 -17.09 21.52 13.03
CA ARG A 30 -18.39 22.12 12.68
C ARG A 30 -19.22 21.29 11.69
N LYS A 31 -18.91 20.00 11.56
CA LYS A 31 -19.48 19.10 10.53
C LYS A 31 -19.93 17.75 11.08
N VAL A 32 -19.74 17.50 12.37
CA VAL A 32 -20.06 16.22 13.03
C VAL A 32 -20.84 16.48 14.31
N GLU A 33 -21.70 15.52 14.67
CA GLU A 33 -22.48 15.49 15.91
C GLU A 33 -22.10 14.28 16.77
N ASP A 34 -22.57 14.26 18.01
CA ASP A 34 -22.36 13.11 18.89
C ASP A 34 -23.05 11.86 18.31
N GLY A 35 -22.34 10.75 18.28
CA GLY A 35 -22.78 9.51 17.64
C GLY A 35 -22.40 9.35 16.16
N ASP A 36 -21.79 10.37 15.53
CA ASP A 36 -21.24 10.25 14.18
C ASP A 36 -19.95 9.42 14.14
N PHE A 37 -19.66 8.84 12.97
CA PHE A 37 -18.44 8.10 12.70
C PHE A 37 -17.44 8.94 11.89
N VAL A 38 -16.22 9.04 12.40
CA VAL A 38 -15.09 9.63 11.66
C VAL A 38 -14.24 8.49 11.09
N VAL A 39 -14.22 8.36 9.77
CA VAL A 39 -13.39 7.38 9.06
C VAL A 39 -12.16 8.06 8.50
N VAL A 40 -10.98 7.62 8.92
CA VAL A 40 -9.70 8.17 8.49
C VAL A 40 -8.92 7.09 7.74
N SER A 41 -8.27 7.47 6.64
CA SER A 41 -7.40 6.57 5.90
C SER A 41 -6.16 6.21 6.71
N GLU A 42 -5.87 4.92 6.83
CA GLU A 42 -4.63 4.41 7.45
C GLU A 42 -3.38 5.05 6.81
N LYS A 43 -3.37 5.22 5.47
CA LYS A 43 -2.27 5.85 4.75
C LYS A 43 -1.99 7.27 5.25
N ALA A 44 -3.03 8.08 5.49
CA ALA A 44 -2.84 9.44 5.97
C ALA A 44 -2.16 9.45 7.35
N ILE A 45 -2.60 8.57 8.25
CA ILE A 45 -2.01 8.42 9.58
C ILE A 45 -0.57 7.90 9.47
N SER A 46 -0.33 6.86 8.67
CA SER A 46 1.00 6.29 8.41
C SER A 46 1.98 7.33 7.88
N THR A 47 1.58 8.14 6.89
CA THR A 47 2.36 9.27 6.39
C THR A 47 2.68 10.27 7.48
N ALA A 48 1.70 10.65 8.31
CA ALA A 48 1.92 11.61 9.39
C ALA A 48 2.88 11.09 10.47
N LEU A 49 2.81 9.80 10.78
CA LEU A 49 3.73 9.12 11.70
C LEU A 49 5.14 8.93 11.11
N GLY A 50 5.34 9.23 9.82
CA GLY A 50 6.63 9.04 9.16
C GLY A 50 6.94 7.59 8.80
N ASN A 51 5.92 6.72 8.78
CA ASN A 51 6.04 5.32 8.40
C ASN A 51 6.12 5.18 6.87
N MET A 52 7.21 5.67 6.28
CA MET A 52 7.45 5.59 4.84
C MET A 52 8.87 5.12 4.57
N VAL A 53 9.05 4.36 3.50
CA VAL A 53 10.36 3.85 3.09
C VAL A 53 10.65 4.27 1.66
N ASP A 54 11.81 4.87 1.42
CA ASP A 54 12.29 5.14 0.05
C ASP A 54 12.90 3.86 -0.54
N GLU A 55 12.12 3.16 -1.36
CA GLU A 55 12.57 1.95 -2.07
C GLU A 55 13.72 2.23 -3.03
N GLY A 56 13.90 3.48 -3.46
CA GLY A 56 15.00 3.92 -4.32
C GLY A 56 16.37 3.61 -3.74
N THR A 57 16.47 3.59 -2.41
CA THR A 57 17.72 3.36 -1.65
C THR A 57 17.92 1.89 -1.25
N VAL A 58 16.90 1.05 -1.42
CA VAL A 58 16.90 -0.33 -0.95
C VAL A 58 17.69 -1.23 -1.91
N LYS A 59 18.66 -1.99 -1.36
CA LYS A 59 19.43 -2.99 -2.11
C LYS A 59 18.77 -4.36 -2.01
N PRO A 60 18.27 -4.94 -3.11
CA PRO A 60 17.53 -6.20 -3.06
C PRO A 60 18.46 -7.40 -2.91
N SER A 61 18.13 -8.27 -1.95
CA SER A 61 18.76 -9.57 -1.76
C SER A 61 18.51 -10.50 -2.96
N LEU A 62 19.26 -11.61 -3.02
CA LEU A 62 19.02 -12.65 -4.01
C LEU A 62 17.59 -13.21 -3.89
N THR A 63 17.11 -13.40 -2.66
CA THR A 63 15.74 -13.87 -2.37
C THR A 63 14.71 -12.93 -2.98
N ALA A 64 14.82 -11.62 -2.76
CA ALA A 64 13.90 -10.64 -3.31
C ALA A 64 13.93 -10.61 -4.85
N ARG A 65 15.11 -10.76 -5.46
CA ARG A 65 15.27 -10.88 -6.92
C ARG A 65 14.62 -12.14 -7.48
N VAL A 66 14.76 -13.28 -6.78
CA VAL A 66 14.09 -14.53 -7.13
C VAL A 66 12.57 -14.39 -7.02
N MET A 67 12.07 -13.75 -5.97
CA MET A 67 10.65 -13.46 -5.83
C MET A 67 10.13 -12.61 -6.99
N ALA A 68 10.79 -11.50 -7.33
CA ALA A 68 10.36 -10.64 -8.43
C ALA A 68 10.41 -11.35 -9.80
N ARG A 69 11.43 -12.17 -10.06
CA ARG A 69 11.61 -12.82 -11.37
C ARG A 69 10.80 -14.10 -11.53
N ILE A 70 10.89 -15.01 -10.57
CA ILE A 70 10.31 -16.35 -10.67
C ILE A 70 8.92 -16.34 -10.06
N TRP A 71 8.81 -15.92 -8.80
CA TRP A 71 7.55 -16.01 -8.07
C TRP A 71 6.46 -15.12 -8.68
N MET A 72 6.76 -13.86 -8.96
CA MET A 72 5.78 -12.92 -9.51
C MET A 72 5.44 -13.20 -10.98
N ARG A 73 6.46 -13.33 -11.86
CA ARG A 73 6.20 -13.49 -13.30
C ARG A 73 5.74 -14.87 -13.69
N LEU A 74 6.31 -15.92 -13.08
CA LEU A 74 6.01 -17.30 -13.47
C LEU A 74 4.94 -17.91 -12.58
N VAL A 75 5.09 -17.86 -11.25
CA VAL A 75 4.15 -18.56 -10.35
C VAL A 75 2.82 -17.81 -10.25
N TRP A 76 2.83 -16.51 -9.90
CA TRP A 76 1.63 -15.68 -9.86
C TRP A 76 1.11 -15.31 -11.24
N GLY A 77 2.00 -15.07 -12.21
CA GLY A 77 1.60 -14.75 -13.58
C GLY A 77 0.93 -15.89 -14.35
N TYR A 78 1.09 -17.15 -13.90
CA TYR A 78 0.51 -18.33 -14.56
C TYR A 78 -0.29 -19.21 -13.59
N PRO A 79 0.25 -20.27 -12.95
CA PRO A 79 -0.59 -21.25 -12.27
C PRO A 79 -1.44 -20.61 -11.17
N LEU A 80 -0.87 -19.81 -10.26
CA LEU A 80 -1.66 -19.25 -9.16
C LEU A 80 -2.66 -18.20 -9.66
N GLY A 81 -2.25 -17.29 -10.55
CA GLY A 81 -3.14 -16.26 -11.05
C GLY A 81 -4.31 -16.83 -11.86
N ILE A 82 -4.10 -17.91 -12.61
CA ILE A 82 -5.18 -18.58 -13.36
C ILE A 82 -6.09 -19.35 -12.40
N LEU A 83 -5.54 -20.06 -11.42
CA LEU A 83 -6.31 -20.82 -10.43
C LEU A 83 -7.23 -19.92 -9.60
N VAL A 84 -6.77 -18.72 -9.26
CA VAL A 84 -7.58 -17.73 -8.51
C VAL A 84 -8.51 -16.91 -9.43
N GLY A 85 -8.43 -17.11 -10.76
CA GLY A 85 -9.31 -16.44 -11.72
C GLY A 85 -8.98 -14.96 -11.96
N PHE A 86 -7.70 -14.57 -11.92
CA PHE A 86 -7.30 -13.19 -12.18
C PHE A 86 -7.64 -12.75 -13.60
N GLY A 87 -8.15 -11.52 -13.70
CA GLY A 87 -8.44 -10.89 -14.99
C GLY A 87 -7.20 -10.74 -15.87
N PRO A 88 -7.37 -10.71 -17.21
CA PRO A 88 -6.26 -10.73 -18.17
C PRO A 88 -5.29 -9.55 -18.01
N ARG A 89 -5.79 -8.38 -17.60
CA ARG A 89 -4.95 -7.20 -17.33
C ARG A 89 -3.98 -7.43 -16.16
N LEU A 90 -4.45 -8.03 -15.07
CA LEU A 90 -3.61 -8.32 -13.89
C LEU A 90 -2.59 -9.40 -14.22
N LEU A 91 -2.99 -10.47 -14.89
CA LEU A 91 -2.07 -11.51 -15.36
C LEU A 91 -0.97 -10.93 -16.25
N LYS A 92 -1.31 -10.06 -17.21
CA LYS A 92 -0.32 -9.38 -18.05
C LYS A 92 0.65 -8.53 -17.24
N ARG A 93 0.18 -7.83 -16.20
CA ARG A 93 1.05 -7.04 -15.31
C ARG A 93 1.99 -7.94 -14.50
N LEU A 94 1.48 -9.03 -13.93
CA LEU A 94 2.30 -9.98 -13.16
C LEU A 94 3.38 -10.63 -14.03
N ARG A 95 3.04 -11.07 -15.24
CA ARG A 95 4.02 -11.61 -16.21
C ARG A 95 5.10 -10.60 -16.60
N ASN A 96 4.76 -9.32 -16.60
CA ASN A 96 5.67 -8.21 -16.88
C ASN A 96 6.15 -7.48 -15.62
N TYR A 97 6.06 -8.11 -14.43
CA TYR A 97 6.38 -7.48 -13.16
C TYR A 97 7.81 -6.91 -13.18
N PRO A 98 8.05 -5.64 -12.78
CA PRO A 98 9.35 -5.00 -12.97
C PRO A 98 10.42 -5.70 -12.14
N LEU A 99 11.55 -6.06 -12.76
CA LEU A 99 12.59 -6.83 -12.07
C LEU A 99 13.35 -5.99 -11.05
N GLU A 100 13.67 -4.74 -11.40
CA GLU A 100 14.46 -3.88 -10.52
C GLU A 100 13.60 -3.32 -9.38
N SER A 101 12.65 -2.42 -9.67
CA SER A 101 11.78 -1.83 -8.64
C SER A 101 10.97 -2.88 -7.89
N GLY A 102 10.46 -3.91 -8.58
CA GLY A 102 9.74 -5.00 -7.94
C GLY A 102 10.62 -5.84 -7.00
N SER A 103 11.92 -6.00 -7.28
CA SER A 103 12.82 -6.66 -6.31
C SER A 103 13.10 -5.80 -5.09
N ARG A 104 13.16 -4.46 -5.24
CA ARG A 104 13.29 -3.53 -4.11
C ARG A 104 12.03 -3.59 -3.24
N HIS A 105 10.85 -3.59 -3.86
CA HIS A 105 9.57 -3.77 -3.15
C HIS A 105 9.49 -5.09 -2.40
N LYS A 106 9.87 -6.21 -3.04
CA LYS A 106 9.94 -7.51 -2.37
C LYS A 106 10.93 -7.53 -1.21
N GLN A 107 12.01 -6.77 -1.29
CA GLN A 107 12.96 -6.64 -0.19
C GLN A 107 12.35 -5.85 0.98
N VAL A 108 11.59 -4.78 0.71
CA VAL A 108 10.87 -4.02 1.74
C VAL A 108 9.81 -4.90 2.41
N ALA A 109 8.97 -5.58 1.63
CA ALA A 109 7.98 -6.52 2.17
C ALA A 109 8.62 -7.63 3.01
N LEU A 110 9.76 -8.19 2.57
CA LEU A 110 10.51 -9.17 3.35
C LEU A 110 10.97 -8.63 4.70
N GLN A 111 11.43 -7.38 4.73
CA GLN A 111 11.99 -6.74 5.92
C GLN A 111 10.92 -6.36 6.95
N TYR A 112 9.78 -5.83 6.49
CA TYR A 112 8.77 -5.25 7.38
C TYR A 112 7.56 -6.15 7.62
N ALA A 113 7.20 -6.99 6.65
CA ALA A 113 6.01 -7.86 6.73
C ALA A 113 6.36 -9.36 6.78
N GLY A 114 7.61 -9.71 6.49
CA GLY A 114 8.13 -11.07 6.56
C GLY A 114 7.92 -11.89 5.27
N PHE A 115 8.47 -13.11 5.29
CA PHE A 115 8.58 -13.97 4.12
C PHE A 115 7.23 -14.28 3.45
N TRP A 116 6.24 -14.70 4.23
CA TRP A 116 4.93 -15.10 3.69
C TRP A 116 4.17 -13.93 3.06
N GLN A 117 4.27 -12.74 3.66
CA GLN A 117 3.65 -11.54 3.10
C GLN A 117 4.36 -11.09 1.83
N ALA A 118 5.69 -11.18 1.77
CA ALA A 118 6.45 -10.89 0.57
C ALA A 118 6.15 -11.84 -0.61
N LEU A 119 5.63 -13.05 -0.35
CA LEU A 119 5.17 -13.94 -1.41
C LEU A 119 3.83 -13.52 -2.03
N MET A 120 3.05 -12.63 -1.41
CA MET A 120 1.77 -12.20 -1.96
C MET A 120 1.97 -11.35 -3.22
N PHE A 121 1.03 -11.38 -4.16
CA PHE A 121 1.12 -10.55 -5.37
C PHE A 121 0.68 -9.08 -5.13
N GLY A 122 0.03 -8.83 -4.00
CA GLY A 122 -0.45 -7.53 -3.53
C GLY A 122 -0.81 -7.61 -2.06
N SER A 123 -1.25 -6.49 -1.47
CA SER A 123 -1.34 -6.26 -0.02
C SER A 123 0.02 -6.24 0.68
N GLU A 124 0.82 -7.31 0.54
CA GLU A 124 2.23 -7.38 0.98
C GLU A 124 2.47 -6.88 2.42
N GLY A 125 1.50 -7.16 3.31
CA GLY A 125 1.52 -6.70 4.71
C GLY A 125 0.93 -5.30 4.95
N GLY A 126 0.13 -4.77 4.03
CA GLY A 126 -0.44 -3.42 4.11
C GLY A 126 0.49 -2.33 3.56
N ILE A 127 1.64 -2.71 2.99
CA ILE A 127 2.58 -1.76 2.38
C ILE A 127 1.98 -1.25 1.07
N ASP A 128 1.83 0.05 0.94
CA ASP A 128 1.08 0.65 -0.16
C ASP A 128 1.86 1.81 -0.81
N GLY A 129 2.43 1.53 -1.98
CA GLY A 129 3.16 2.50 -2.80
C GLY A 129 2.29 3.47 -3.60
N SER A 130 0.97 3.48 -3.42
CA SER A 130 0.10 4.46 -4.07
C SER A 130 0.03 5.78 -3.30
N ASN A 131 -0.26 6.87 -4.01
CA ASN A 131 -0.44 8.22 -3.44
C ASN A 131 0.76 8.77 -2.64
N LEU A 132 1.96 8.28 -2.93
CA LEU A 132 3.23 8.77 -2.41
C LEU A 132 4.13 9.21 -3.58
N PRO A 133 5.03 10.19 -3.37
CA PRO A 133 5.92 10.66 -4.42
C PRO A 133 7.07 9.67 -4.65
N TYR A 134 7.70 9.75 -5.83
CA TYR A 134 8.93 9.02 -6.18
C TYR A 134 8.83 7.49 -6.01
N SER A 135 9.65 6.92 -5.11
CA SER A 135 9.73 5.49 -4.80
C SER A 135 9.39 5.22 -3.34
N TYR A 136 8.59 6.10 -2.72
CA TYR A 136 8.13 5.90 -1.36
C TYR A 136 6.95 4.92 -1.32
N VAL A 137 6.98 4.05 -0.31
CA VAL A 137 5.90 3.15 0.09
C VAL A 137 5.58 3.30 1.56
#